data_AF-A0A968ZAQ1-F1
#
_entry.id   AF-A0A968ZAQ1-F1
#
_cell.length_a   1.000
_cell.length_b   1.000
_cell.length_c   1.000
_cell.angle_alpha   90.00
_cell.angle_beta   90.00
_cell.angle_gamma   90.00
#
_symmetry.space_group_name_H-M   'P 1'
#
loop_
_entity.id
_entity.type
_entity.pdbx_description
1 polymer ?
#
loop_
_entity_poly.entity_id
_entity_poly.type
_entity_poly.pdbx_seq_one_letter_code
_entity_poly.pdbx_strand_id
1 'polypeptide(L)' 'MQAGLDHLVARYPGLGEVLLDGKRQVRGVHKLFLDGEPLDSVNSAVRADSEVAVVTAIAGG' A
#
# COMPACT_ATOMS: atom_id res chain seq x y z
N MET A 1 -3.86 -7.46 5.36
CA MET A 1 -2.96 -6.37 4.91
C MET A 1 -3.36 -4.99 5.47
N GLN A 2 -4.64 -4.59 5.43
CA GLN A 2 -5.15 -3.31 5.97
C GLN A 2 -4.53 -2.86 7.32
N ALA A 3 -4.50 -3.73 8.34
CA ALA A 3 -3.94 -3.39 9.65
C ALA A 3 -2.45 -3.00 9.61
N GLY A 4 -1.67 -3.59 8.69
CA GLY A 4 -0.27 -3.24 8.48
C GLY A 4 -0.10 -1.84 7.87
N LEU A 5 -0.95 -1.49 6.91
CA LEU A 5 -0.99 -0.14 6.33
C LEU A 5 -1.41 0.91 7.38
N ASP A 6 -2.43 0.61 8.19
CA ASP A 6 -2.86 1.52 9.25
C ASP A 6 -1.75 1.75 10.28
N HIS A 7 -1.01 0.70 10.66
CA HIS A 7 0.14 0.82 11.55
C HIS A 7 1.29 1.62 10.91
N LEU A 8 1.56 1.41 9.62
CA LEU A 8 2.59 2.14 8.89
C LEU A 8 2.26 3.65 8.82
N VAL A 9 1.01 4.00 8.53
CA VAL A 9 0.55 5.39 8.48
C VAL A 9 0.50 6.03 9.87
N ALA A 10 0.13 5.28 10.90
CA ALA A 10 0.18 5.76 12.28
C ALA A 10 1.62 6.09 12.71
N ARG A 11 2.60 5.29 12.25
CA ARG A 11 4.02 5.53 12.52
C ARG A 11 4.62 6.65 11.67
N TYR A 12 4.13 6.83 10.44
CA TYR A 12 4.60 7.85 9.50
C TYR A 12 3.41 8.62 8.90
N PRO A 13 2.89 9.66 9.60
CA PRO A 13 1.67 10.35 9.19
C PRO A 13 1.74 10.98 7.79
N GLY A 14 2.89 11.58 7.44
CA GLY A 14 3.10 12.17 6.11
C GLY A 14 3.05 11.15 4.96
N LEU A 15 3.32 9.87 5.22
CA LEU A 15 3.12 8.82 4.23
C LEU A 15 1.64 8.58 3.95
N GLY A 16 0.78 8.72 4.97
CA GLY A 16 -0.67 8.58 4.80
C GLY A 16 -1.25 9.58 3.81
N GLU A 17 -0.76 10.82 3.82
CA GLU A 17 -1.21 11.89 2.91
C GLU A 17 -0.92 11.57 1.44
N VAL A 18 0.21 10.90 1.18
CA VAL A 18 0.69 10.54 -0.15
C VAL A 18 0.15 9.19 -0.62
N LEU A 19 0.01 8.23 0.29
CA LEU A 19 -0.36 6.85 -0.02
C LEU A 19 -1.87 6.65 -0.11
N LEU A 20 -2.64 7.32 0.77
CA LEU A 20 -4.07 7.10 0.93
C LEU A 20 -4.90 8.26 0.36
N ASP A 21 -6.12 7.94 -0.07
CA ASP A 21 -7.15 8.91 -0.45
C ASP A 21 -8.01 9.34 0.76
N GLY A 22 -8.99 10.22 0.53
CA GLY A 22 -9.91 10.68 1.57
C GLY A 22 -10.80 9.60 2.19
N LYS A 23 -10.88 8.41 1.59
CA LYS A 23 -11.60 7.23 2.10
C LYS A 23 -10.66 6.21 2.77
N ARG A 24 -9.40 6.59 3.02
CA ARG A 24 -8.34 5.71 3.54
C ARG A 24 -8.03 4.51 2.64
N GLN A 25 -8.30 4.61 1.34
CA GLN A 25 -7.91 3.61 0.35
C GLN A 25 -6.59 4.00 -0.30
N VAL A 26 -5.80 3.02 -0.75
CA VAL A 26 -4.57 3.31 -1.48
C VAL A 26 -4.91 4.01 -2.79
N ARG A 27 -4.25 5.14 -3.07
CA ARG A 27 -4.50 5.93 -4.28
C ARG A 27 -4.15 5.10 -5.51
N GLY A 28 -4.95 5.21 -6.57
CA GLY A 28 -4.77 4.44 -7.81
C GLY A 28 -3.47 4.70 -8.59
N VAL A 29 -2.71 5.73 -8.21
CA VAL A 29 -1.36 5.97 -8.76
C VAL A 29 -0.31 5.04 -8.17
N HIS A 30 -0.62 4.36 -7.06
CA HIS A 30 0.27 3.40 -6.42
C HIS A 30 -0.19 1.98 -6.73
N LYS A 31 0.78 1.11 -7.05
CA LYS A 31 0.60 -0.33 -7.18
C LYS A 31 1.19 -1.01 -5.96
N LEU A 32 0.46 -2.01 -5.46
CA LEU A 32 0.89 -2.83 -4.34
C LEU A 32 1.28 -4.20 -4.85
N PHE A 33 2.34 -4.76 -4.26
CA PHE A 33 2.76 -6.12 -4.48
C PHE A 33 2.93 -6.81 -3.13
N LEU A 34 2.54 -8.08 -3.06
CA LEU A 34 2.74 -8.95 -1.92
C LEU A 34 3.61 -10.12 -2.36
N ASP A 35 4.79 -10.27 -1.77
CA ASP A 35 5.74 -11.34 -2.09
C ASP A 35 6.04 -11.41 -3.61
N GLY A 36 6.09 -10.24 -4.27
CA GLY A 36 6.35 -10.10 -5.70
C GLY A 36 5.11 -10.15 -6.61
N GLU A 37 3.96 -10.58 -6.09
CA GLU A 37 2.71 -10.70 -6.86
C GLU A 37 1.85 -9.44 -6.74
N PRO A 38 1.23 -8.95 -7.84
CA PRO A 38 0.38 -7.77 -7.80
C PRO A 38 -0.83 -7.99 -6.89
N LEU A 39 -1.14 -6.99 -6.07
CA LEU A 39 -2.22 -7.05 -5.11
C LEU A 39 -3.38 -6.16 -5.57
N ASP A 40 -4.48 -6.79 -5.98
CA ASP A 40 -5.68 -6.07 -6.41
C ASP A 40 -6.49 -5.49 -5.24
N SER A 41 -6.27 -5.99 -4.02
CA SER A 41 -6.98 -5.57 -2.81
C SER A 41 -6.15 -5.67 -1.53
N VAL A 42 -6.26 -4.65 -0.66
CA VAL A 42 -5.63 -4.60 0.67
C VAL A 42 -6.28 -5.52 1.72
N ASN A 43 -7.32 -6.27 1.33
CA ASN A 43 -7.98 -7.27 2.18
C ASN A 43 -7.33 -8.66 2.11
N SER A 44 -6.26 -8.82 1.34
CA SER A 44 -5.54 -10.09 1.26
C SER A 44 -4.91 -10.49 2.60
N ALA A 45 -4.93 -11.80 2.85
CA ALA A 45 -4.19 -12.43 3.93
C ALA A 45 -2.68 -12.22 3.70
N VAL A 46 -1.96 -11.93 4.76
CA VAL A 46 -0.51 -11.68 4.77
C VAL A 46 0.11 -12.56 5.83
N ARG A 47 1.29 -13.12 5.55
CA ARG A 47 2.05 -13.91 6.51
C ARG A 47 2.99 -12.98 7.29
N ALA A 48 3.54 -13.47 8.39
CA ALA A 48 4.44 -12.68 9.24
C ALA A 48 5.75 -12.32 8.53
N ASP A 49 6.16 -13.13 7.55
CA ASP A 49 7.36 -13.01 6.73
C ASP A 49 7.10 -12.39 5.36
N SER A 50 5.85 -11.99 5.08
CA SER A 50 5.50 -11.40 3.79
C SER A 50 6.10 -10.01 3.59
N GLU A 51 6.56 -9.74 2.38
CA GLU A 51 7.04 -8.43 1.94
C GLU A 51 5.96 -7.69 1.15
N VAL A 52 5.76 -6.41 1.46
CA VAL A 52 4.90 -5.52 0.69
C VAL A 52 5.75 -4.47 0.00
N ALA A 53 5.67 -4.43 -1.33
CA ALA A 53 6.24 -3.35 -2.12
C ALA A 53 5.14 -2.37 -2.58
N VAL A 54 5.43 -1.08 -2.45
CA VAL A 54 4.58 0.01 -2.93
C VAL A 54 5.32 0.73 -4.05
N VAL A 55 4.76 0.72 -5.26
CA VAL A 55 5.39 1.32 -6.45
C VAL A 55 4.48 2.41 -7.00
N THR A 56 5.00 3.63 -7.14
CA THR A 56 4.26 4.71 -7.80
C THR A 56 4.37 4.54 -9.31
N ALA A 57 3.22 4.44 -9.99
CA ALA A 57 3.15 4.42 -11.44
C ALA A 57 3.53 5.81 -11.98
N ILE A 58 4.73 5.92 -12.51
CA ILE A 58 5.19 7.10 -13.25
C ILE A 58 5.01 6.77 -14.73
N ALA A 59 4.12 7.48 -15.41
CA ALA A 59 4.06 7.42 -16.87
C ALA A 59 5.34 8.07 -17.41
N GLY A 60 6.23 7.26 -18.01
CA GLY A 60 7.35 7.78 -18.80
C GLY A 60 6.78 8.37 -20.08
N GLY A 61 6.98 9.68 -20.28
CA GLY A 61 6.71 10.36 -21.55
C GLY A 61 7.74 10.01 -22.61
#